data_AF-A0AAV9HRB7-F1
#
_entry.id   AF-A0AAV9HRB7-F1
#
_cell.length_a   1.000
_cell.length_b   1.000
_cell.length_c   1.000
_cell.angle_alpha   90.00
_cell.angle_beta   90.00
_cell.angle_gamma   90.00
#
_symmetry.space_group_name_H-M   'P 1'
#
loop_
_entity.id
_entity.type
_entity.pdbx_description
1 polymer ?
#
loop_
_entity_poly.entity_id
_entity_poly.type
_entity_poly.pdbx_seq_one_letter_code
_entity_poly.pdbx_strand_id
1 'polypeptide(L)'
;MPSLLLLTLPSFFGLALAQGVGNWLREVHPKLQWSSCAAEGDCQKIDAEIVADANWRWLHNDNGYRDCFSYNDWVRGTCNSTEDCTAKCVYDGIDYGKVLGIQTANDSVSLKLQTRFDFSYSVGSRTFLMENRTMYKTFTLLNNELAFDVDLSTVECGINSALYFVAMDADGGVSRYPGNTAGAEYGVGYCDASCPRSARFIGGKANYNWLPSETDQFSGTGDYAACCAEFDVWNSNAHSYSMAAKTCPPGKSQFHVCEGGRDCDPHWDSGGRRVGSCDPDGCSWSAYRTASKEFYGKGKVVDTNKTFTVVTRFEESRVYQFFIQDGKKIDVPLPRWEGLPKEAGISAEMCEKQTILFNERDRLSENGGWSSYLEYISRPMVLTMSINVDHRAYNLWLDGSYPLGGDAAEPDLYERGPCRPWEDNEPAVVQSNNPRAKVTWSNIRFGPIGSTVKV
;
A
#
# COMPACT_ATOMS: atom_id res chain seq x y z
N MET A 1 57.35 26.20 -32.15
CA MET A 1 56.44 25.86 -31.03
C MET A 1 55.13 25.38 -31.66
N PRO A 2 54.80 24.09 -31.67
CA PRO A 2 53.52 23.63 -32.17
C PRO A 2 52.46 23.71 -31.07
N SER A 3 51.33 24.35 -31.37
CA SER A 3 50.15 24.37 -30.50
C SER A 3 49.55 22.98 -30.40
N LEU A 4 49.41 22.47 -29.17
CA LEU A 4 48.72 21.23 -28.85
C LEU A 4 47.21 21.53 -28.78
N LEU A 5 46.45 21.09 -29.78
CA LEU A 5 44.99 21.09 -29.76
C LEU A 5 44.53 19.93 -28.88
N LEU A 6 44.02 20.19 -27.67
CA LEU A 6 43.33 19.16 -26.89
C LEU A 6 41.95 18.91 -27.51
N LEU A 7 41.80 17.76 -28.19
CA LEU A 7 40.48 17.21 -28.51
C LEU A 7 39.84 16.66 -27.23
N THR A 8 38.84 17.36 -26.71
CA THR A 8 37.89 16.81 -25.74
C THR A 8 36.96 15.83 -26.47
N LEU A 9 37.17 14.52 -26.29
CA LEU A 9 36.18 13.50 -26.67
C LEU A 9 34.95 13.66 -25.77
N PRO A 10 33.72 13.79 -26.33
CA PRO A 10 32.53 13.68 -25.53
C PRO A 10 32.39 12.22 -25.08
N SER A 11 32.52 11.97 -23.78
CA SER A 11 32.11 10.71 -23.18
C SER A 11 30.61 10.55 -23.38
N PHE A 12 30.22 9.74 -24.38
CA PHE A 12 28.88 9.18 -24.45
C PHE A 12 28.72 8.23 -23.26
N PHE A 13 28.19 8.75 -22.14
CA PHE A 13 27.52 7.89 -21.17
C PHE A 13 26.32 7.28 -21.92
N GLY A 14 26.46 6.03 -22.37
CA GLY A 14 25.31 5.27 -22.82
C GLY A 14 24.29 5.25 -21.70
N LEU A 15 23.05 5.66 -21.98
CA LEU A 15 21.92 5.45 -21.08
C LEU A 15 21.81 3.94 -20.88
N ALA A 16 22.27 3.44 -19.73
CA ALA A 16 22.03 2.07 -19.35
C ALA A 16 20.52 1.92 -19.18
N LEU A 17 19.90 1.03 -19.96
CA LEU A 17 18.51 0.63 -19.74
C LEU A 17 18.44 -0.02 -18.36
N ALA A 18 17.42 0.36 -17.59
CA ALA A 18 17.13 -0.10 -16.25
C ALA A 18 15.71 -0.64 -16.20
N GLN A 19 15.40 -1.58 -15.31
CA GLN A 19 14.01 -2.07 -15.16
C GLN A 19 13.44 -2.46 -16.53
N GLY A 20 14.19 -3.27 -17.28
CA GLY A 20 13.82 -3.66 -18.63
C GLY A 20 12.65 -4.64 -18.64
N VAL A 21 12.21 -4.98 -19.85
CA VAL A 21 11.09 -5.90 -20.09
C VAL A 21 11.60 -7.20 -20.70
N GLY A 22 11.39 -8.30 -19.99
CA GLY A 22 11.59 -9.67 -20.48
C GLY A 22 10.55 -10.07 -21.51
N ASN A 23 10.81 -11.13 -22.26
CA ASN A 23 9.99 -11.56 -23.38
C ASN A 23 9.53 -13.02 -23.30
N TRP A 24 9.65 -13.68 -22.15
CA TRP A 24 9.21 -15.07 -21.99
C TRP A 24 7.71 -15.18 -21.76
N LEU A 25 7.13 -14.25 -21.00
CA LEU A 25 5.71 -14.18 -20.71
C LEU A 25 5.17 -12.79 -21.04
N ARG A 26 4.24 -12.75 -21.99
CA ARG A 26 3.57 -11.50 -22.35
C ARG A 26 2.74 -10.99 -21.16
N GLU A 27 2.88 -9.70 -20.86
CA GLU A 27 2.04 -9.04 -19.86
C GLU A 27 0.61 -8.82 -20.37
N VAL A 28 -0.36 -9.35 -19.61
CA VAL A 28 -1.79 -9.27 -19.89
C VAL A 28 -2.52 -8.88 -18.60
N HIS A 29 -2.89 -7.61 -18.49
CA HIS A 29 -3.62 -7.09 -17.35
C HIS A 29 -5.04 -7.70 -17.25
N PRO A 30 -5.45 -8.20 -16.07
CA PRO A 30 -6.84 -8.54 -15.80
C PRO A 30 -7.75 -7.31 -15.91
N LYS A 31 -8.95 -7.49 -16.48
CA LYS A 31 -9.96 -6.43 -16.57
C LYS A 31 -10.64 -6.19 -15.23
N LEU A 32 -10.97 -4.93 -14.95
CA LEU A 32 -11.78 -4.53 -13.81
C LEU A 32 -12.62 -3.30 -14.17
N GLN A 33 -13.94 -3.41 -14.08
CA GLN A 33 -14.84 -2.26 -14.22
C GLN A 33 -14.92 -1.45 -12.93
N TRP A 34 -14.94 -0.13 -13.04
CA TRP A 34 -15.30 0.78 -11.95
C TRP A 34 -16.28 1.83 -12.47
N SER A 35 -16.83 2.67 -11.60
CA SER A 35 -17.81 3.69 -11.98
C SER A 35 -17.38 5.10 -11.61
N SER A 36 -17.42 6.01 -12.57
CA SER A 36 -17.29 7.46 -12.32
C SER A 36 -18.67 8.06 -12.14
N CYS A 37 -18.91 8.74 -11.02
CA CYS A 37 -20.21 9.31 -10.67
C CYS A 37 -20.17 10.84 -10.76
N ALA A 38 -21.18 11.43 -11.39
CA ALA A 38 -21.34 12.89 -11.47
C ALA A 38 -22.33 13.40 -10.42
N ALA A 39 -23.37 12.61 -10.13
CA ALA A 39 -24.40 12.87 -9.14
C ALA A 39 -24.99 11.55 -8.62
N GLU A 40 -25.85 11.63 -7.60
CA GLU A 40 -26.49 10.45 -7.02
C GLU A 40 -27.22 9.61 -8.08
N GLY A 41 -26.76 8.37 -8.28
CA GLY A 41 -27.35 7.45 -9.27
C GLY A 41 -27.01 7.77 -10.72
N ASP A 42 -26.20 8.80 -10.98
CA ASP A 42 -25.64 9.12 -12.29
C ASP A 42 -24.17 8.72 -12.32
N CYS A 43 -23.94 7.43 -12.56
CA CYS A 43 -22.62 6.83 -12.63
C CYS A 43 -22.40 6.15 -13.98
N GLN A 44 -21.28 6.50 -14.63
CA GLN A 44 -20.81 5.86 -15.85
C GLN A 44 -19.83 4.74 -15.51
N LYS A 45 -20.10 3.53 -16.03
CA LYS A 45 -19.15 2.42 -15.97
C LYS A 45 -17.95 2.67 -16.89
N ILE A 46 -16.77 2.38 -16.39
CA ILE A 46 -15.49 2.51 -17.08
C ILE A 46 -14.81 1.14 -17.08
N ASP A 47 -14.55 0.63 -18.28
CA ASP A 47 -13.73 -0.56 -18.48
C ASP A 47 -12.26 -0.21 -18.25
N ALA A 48 -11.70 -0.70 -17.15
CA ALA A 48 -10.29 -0.53 -16.81
C ALA A 48 -9.57 -1.89 -16.72
N GLU A 49 -8.30 -1.83 -16.35
CA GLU A 49 -7.48 -3.00 -16.06
C GLU A 49 -6.79 -2.82 -14.71
N ILE A 50 -6.23 -3.90 -14.18
CA ILE A 50 -5.33 -3.87 -13.03
C ILE A 50 -3.97 -4.45 -13.39
N VAL A 51 -2.92 -3.95 -12.76
CA VAL A 51 -1.56 -4.48 -12.88
C VAL A 51 -1.02 -4.88 -11.52
N ALA A 52 -0.31 -6.01 -11.45
CA ALA A 52 0.39 -6.42 -10.24
C ALA A 52 1.70 -5.66 -10.07
N ASP A 53 2.05 -5.37 -8.82
CA ASP A 53 3.31 -4.75 -8.45
C ASP A 53 4.53 -5.54 -8.95
N ALA A 54 5.54 -4.81 -9.43
CA ALA A 54 6.76 -5.37 -10.00
C ALA A 54 7.52 -6.33 -9.06
N ASN A 55 7.37 -6.21 -7.74
CA ASN A 55 8.04 -7.09 -6.77
C ASN A 55 7.60 -8.56 -6.85
N TRP A 56 6.42 -8.85 -7.40
CA TRP A 56 5.96 -10.23 -7.59
C TRP A 56 6.38 -10.83 -8.93
N ARG A 57 6.95 -10.02 -9.83
CA ARG A 57 7.36 -10.49 -11.16
C ARG A 57 8.64 -11.28 -11.08
N TRP A 58 8.81 -12.19 -12.03
CA TRP A 58 10.08 -12.85 -12.24
C TRP A 58 11.10 -11.82 -12.72
N LEU A 59 12.27 -11.82 -12.08
CA LEU A 59 13.39 -10.96 -12.43
C LEU A 59 14.56 -11.82 -12.91
N HIS A 60 14.91 -11.71 -14.18
CA HIS A 60 15.95 -12.51 -14.81
C HIS A 60 16.87 -11.66 -15.67
N ASN A 61 17.99 -12.25 -16.10
CA ASN A 61 18.91 -11.57 -16.99
C ASN A 61 18.28 -11.36 -18.38
N ASP A 62 18.59 -10.23 -18.98
CA ASP A 62 18.14 -9.87 -20.33
C ASP A 62 18.56 -10.94 -21.34
N ASN A 63 17.67 -11.26 -22.27
CA ASN A 63 17.82 -12.31 -23.29
C ASN A 63 18.21 -13.71 -22.74
N GLY A 64 17.95 -13.99 -21.45
CA GLY A 64 18.23 -15.28 -20.83
C GLY A 64 17.16 -15.69 -19.81
N TYR A 65 17.43 -16.77 -19.09
CA TYR A 65 16.54 -17.38 -18.11
C TYR A 65 17.20 -17.54 -16.73
N ARG A 66 18.36 -16.90 -16.52
CA ARG A 66 19.02 -16.93 -15.21
C ARG A 66 18.39 -15.88 -14.32
N ASP A 67 17.92 -16.32 -13.16
CA ASP A 67 17.40 -15.43 -12.14
C ASP A 67 18.42 -14.35 -11.78
N CYS A 68 17.96 -13.11 -11.74
CA CYS A 68 18.66 -12.01 -11.09
C CYS A 68 18.34 -11.95 -9.59
N PHE A 69 17.14 -12.42 -9.21
CA PHE A 69 16.68 -12.47 -7.83
C PHE A 69 15.94 -13.79 -7.61
N SER A 70 16.30 -14.53 -6.56
CA SER A 70 15.72 -15.84 -6.25
C SER A 70 15.55 -15.97 -4.75
N TYR A 71 14.44 -16.57 -4.32
CA TYR A 71 13.98 -16.52 -2.93
C TYR A 71 13.89 -15.07 -2.44
N ASN A 72 14.80 -14.67 -1.55
CA ASN A 72 14.88 -13.33 -0.98
C ASN A 72 16.24 -12.65 -1.20
N ASP A 73 17.06 -13.08 -2.18
CA ASP A 73 18.35 -12.45 -2.43
C ASP A 73 18.69 -12.33 -3.92
N TRP A 74 19.62 -11.41 -4.22
CA TRP A 74 20.20 -11.25 -5.55
C TRP A 74 21.13 -12.42 -5.88
N VAL A 75 21.01 -12.95 -7.10
CA VAL A 75 21.81 -14.10 -7.54
C VAL A 75 23.20 -13.64 -7.98
N ARG A 76 24.18 -13.84 -7.10
CA ARG A 76 25.60 -13.57 -7.40
C ARG A 76 26.03 -14.32 -8.67
N GLY A 77 26.74 -13.63 -9.55
CA GLY A 77 27.20 -14.16 -10.83
C GLY A 77 26.23 -13.93 -12.00
N THR A 78 24.93 -13.71 -11.75
CA THR A 78 24.03 -13.17 -12.78
C THR A 78 24.26 -11.67 -12.94
N CYS A 79 24.27 -10.95 -11.81
CA CYS A 79 24.70 -9.57 -11.71
C CYS A 79 25.38 -9.33 -10.35
N ASN A 80 26.32 -8.37 -10.27
CA ASN A 80 27.22 -8.25 -9.11
C ASN A 80 27.33 -6.85 -8.47
N SER A 81 26.58 -5.87 -8.97
CA SER A 81 26.50 -4.53 -8.39
C SER A 81 25.17 -3.87 -8.73
N THR A 82 24.86 -2.75 -8.10
CA THR A 82 23.73 -1.88 -8.46
C THR A 82 23.73 -1.60 -9.97
N GLU A 83 24.83 -1.14 -10.53
CA GLU A 83 24.95 -0.79 -11.96
C GLU A 83 24.79 -2.02 -12.84
N ASP A 84 25.42 -3.14 -12.47
CA ASP A 84 25.38 -4.38 -13.24
C ASP A 84 23.98 -4.99 -13.28
N CYS A 85 23.31 -5.07 -12.13
CA CYS A 85 21.94 -5.56 -12.03
C CYS A 85 20.95 -4.60 -12.70
N THR A 86 21.22 -3.29 -12.61
CA THR A 86 20.41 -2.29 -13.31
C THR A 86 20.42 -2.53 -14.81
N ALA A 87 21.61 -2.74 -15.39
CA ALA A 87 21.79 -2.92 -16.82
C ALA A 87 21.36 -4.29 -17.35
N LYS A 88 21.40 -5.34 -16.52
CA LYS A 88 21.22 -6.73 -16.97
C LYS A 88 19.88 -7.34 -16.63
N CYS A 89 19.14 -6.82 -15.66
CA CYS A 89 17.96 -7.51 -15.13
C CYS A 89 16.67 -6.88 -15.65
N VAL A 90 15.74 -7.75 -16.05
CA VAL A 90 14.47 -7.37 -16.67
C VAL A 90 13.31 -8.06 -15.95
N TYR A 91 12.17 -7.37 -15.90
CA TYR A 91 10.91 -7.90 -15.40
C TYR A 91 10.15 -8.60 -16.52
N ASP A 92 9.65 -9.80 -16.25
CA ASP A 92 8.77 -10.50 -17.18
C ASP A 92 7.28 -10.27 -16.85
N GLY A 93 6.39 -10.73 -17.74
CA GLY A 93 4.96 -10.80 -17.46
C GLY A 93 4.65 -11.76 -16.30
N ILE A 94 3.39 -11.79 -15.87
CA ILE A 94 2.95 -12.69 -14.79
C ILE A 94 1.61 -13.35 -15.08
N ASP A 95 1.47 -14.63 -14.71
CA ASP A 95 0.16 -15.31 -14.72
C ASP A 95 -0.58 -14.99 -13.41
N TYR A 96 -1.40 -13.94 -13.46
CA TYR A 96 -2.19 -13.44 -12.34
C TYR A 96 -2.99 -14.52 -11.60
N GLY A 97 -3.65 -15.40 -12.34
CA GLY A 97 -4.53 -16.42 -11.77
C GLY A 97 -3.75 -17.58 -11.16
N LYS A 98 -2.73 -18.08 -11.85
CA LYS A 98 -1.97 -19.26 -11.39
C LYS A 98 -0.88 -18.93 -10.39
N VAL A 99 -0.21 -17.79 -10.55
CA VAL A 99 0.93 -17.41 -9.70
C VAL A 99 0.46 -16.59 -8.50
N LEU A 100 -0.43 -15.62 -8.68
CA LEU A 100 -0.86 -14.71 -7.60
C LEU A 100 -2.25 -15.03 -7.03
N GLY A 101 -3.02 -15.89 -7.68
CA GLY A 101 -4.40 -16.17 -7.27
C GLY A 101 -5.35 -14.99 -7.46
N ILE A 102 -4.98 -14.03 -8.31
CA ILE A 102 -5.79 -12.87 -8.66
C ILE A 102 -6.83 -13.30 -9.70
N GLN A 103 -8.10 -13.06 -9.41
CA GLN A 103 -9.21 -13.37 -10.31
C GLN A 103 -10.10 -12.15 -10.46
N THR A 104 -10.50 -11.83 -11.68
CA THR A 104 -11.44 -10.74 -11.94
C THR A 104 -12.71 -11.25 -12.61
N ALA A 105 -13.81 -10.58 -12.32
CA ALA A 105 -15.11 -10.80 -12.95
C ALA A 105 -15.88 -9.48 -13.00
N ASN A 106 -16.03 -8.91 -14.19
CA ASN A 106 -16.65 -7.60 -14.42
C ASN A 106 -16.05 -6.50 -13.53
N ASP A 107 -16.78 -6.08 -12.50
CA ASP A 107 -16.47 -5.02 -11.54
C ASP A 107 -15.90 -5.57 -10.21
N SER A 108 -15.48 -6.83 -10.18
CA SER A 108 -14.89 -7.48 -9.00
C SER A 108 -13.49 -8.02 -9.25
N VAL A 109 -12.64 -7.94 -8.23
CA VAL A 109 -11.33 -8.58 -8.16
C VAL A 109 -11.18 -9.29 -6.82
N SER A 110 -10.76 -10.56 -6.83
CA SER A 110 -10.39 -11.30 -5.62
C SER A 110 -8.88 -11.49 -5.55
N LEU A 111 -8.30 -11.21 -4.38
CA LEU A 111 -6.88 -11.42 -4.08
C LEU A 111 -6.76 -12.51 -3.01
N LYS A 112 -6.07 -13.61 -3.33
CA LYS A 112 -5.76 -14.66 -2.36
C LYS A 112 -4.53 -14.28 -1.55
N LEU A 113 -4.51 -14.64 -0.26
CA LEU A 113 -3.32 -14.49 0.56
C LEU A 113 -2.21 -15.45 0.10
N GLN A 114 -2.54 -16.69 -0.27
CA GLN A 114 -1.54 -17.67 -0.68
C GLN A 114 -1.98 -18.41 -1.93
N THR A 115 -1.07 -18.59 -2.88
CA THR A 115 -1.28 -19.36 -4.09
C THR A 115 -0.13 -20.33 -4.31
N ARG A 116 -0.43 -21.63 -4.35
CA ARG A 116 0.55 -22.68 -4.67
C ARG A 116 0.53 -22.99 -6.16
N PHE A 117 1.70 -23.16 -6.75
CA PHE A 117 1.90 -23.56 -8.15
C PHE A 117 3.05 -24.57 -8.24
N ASP A 118 3.28 -25.18 -9.41
CA ASP A 118 4.00 -26.45 -9.57
C ASP A 118 5.31 -26.61 -8.77
N PHE A 119 6.12 -25.56 -8.67
CA PHE A 119 7.44 -25.61 -8.03
C PHE A 119 7.59 -24.64 -6.85
N SER A 120 6.58 -23.84 -6.51
CA SER A 120 6.67 -22.82 -5.46
C SER A 120 5.30 -22.32 -5.01
N TYR A 121 5.28 -21.19 -4.31
CA TYR A 121 4.07 -20.47 -3.92
C TYR A 121 4.36 -18.97 -3.84
N SER A 122 3.29 -18.19 -3.89
CA SER A 122 3.30 -16.76 -3.59
C SER A 122 2.52 -16.50 -2.31
N VAL A 123 2.91 -15.43 -1.61
CA VAL A 123 2.20 -14.90 -0.44
C VAL A 123 1.93 -13.42 -0.68
N GLY A 124 0.70 -13.01 -0.43
CA GLY A 124 0.19 -11.68 -0.65
C GLY A 124 0.18 -11.27 -2.13
N SER A 125 -0.41 -10.12 -2.37
CA SER A 125 -0.32 -9.42 -3.66
C SER A 125 -0.65 -7.95 -3.47
N ARG A 126 -0.16 -7.12 -4.39
CA ARG A 126 -0.52 -5.71 -4.53
C ARG A 126 -0.83 -5.41 -5.99
N THR A 127 -1.89 -4.67 -6.22
CA THR A 127 -2.36 -4.30 -7.56
C THR A 127 -2.73 -2.82 -7.63
N PHE A 128 -2.57 -2.25 -8.82
CA PHE A 128 -2.89 -0.86 -9.13
C PHE A 128 -3.95 -0.80 -10.22
N LEU A 129 -4.89 0.15 -10.11
CA LEU A 129 -5.87 0.41 -11.17
C LEU A 129 -5.19 1.14 -12.34
N MET A 130 -5.48 0.73 -13.58
CA MET A 130 -4.92 1.31 -14.81
C MET A 130 -5.91 2.24 -15.51
N GLU A 131 -5.44 3.38 -16.00
CA GLU A 131 -6.20 4.24 -16.93
C GLU A 131 -6.12 3.69 -18.35
N ASN A 132 -4.93 3.23 -18.74
CA ASN A 132 -4.64 2.57 -20.00
C ASN A 132 -3.42 1.66 -19.83
N ARG A 133 -2.93 1.03 -20.91
CA ARG A 133 -1.84 0.04 -20.83
C ARG A 133 -0.57 0.56 -20.15
N THR A 134 -0.24 1.85 -20.26
CA THR A 134 1.05 2.41 -19.82
C THR A 134 0.91 3.42 -18.69
N MET A 135 -0.30 3.66 -18.17
CA MET A 135 -0.57 4.67 -17.14
C MET A 135 -1.52 4.12 -16.08
N TYR A 136 -1.16 4.32 -14.82
CA TYR A 136 -2.06 4.13 -13.69
C TYR A 136 -3.24 5.10 -13.75
N LYS A 137 -4.37 4.66 -13.20
CA LYS A 137 -5.50 5.55 -12.91
C LYS A 137 -5.16 6.39 -11.69
N THR A 138 -5.21 7.70 -11.86
CA THR A 138 -5.05 8.64 -10.75
C THR A 138 -6.36 9.30 -10.35
N PHE A 139 -6.49 9.62 -9.07
CA PHE A 139 -7.64 10.27 -8.45
C PHE A 139 -7.19 11.47 -7.62
N THR A 140 -7.95 12.55 -7.67
CA THR A 140 -7.83 13.68 -6.73
C THR A 140 -8.90 13.49 -5.66
N LEU A 141 -8.49 13.28 -4.41
CA LEU A 141 -9.40 12.85 -3.35
C LEU A 141 -10.20 14.02 -2.76
N LEU A 142 -9.57 15.18 -2.55
CA LEU A 142 -10.23 16.34 -1.94
C LEU A 142 -11.55 16.69 -2.64
N ASN A 143 -12.59 16.89 -1.84
CA ASN A 143 -13.97 17.16 -2.25
C ASN A 143 -14.67 16.03 -3.05
N ASN A 144 -14.11 14.84 -3.03
CA ASN A 144 -14.68 13.65 -3.66
C ASN A 144 -15.01 12.57 -2.61
N GLU A 145 -15.68 11.53 -3.10
CA GLU A 145 -16.15 10.37 -2.36
C GLU A 145 -15.74 9.11 -3.12
N LEU A 146 -15.21 8.15 -2.37
CA LEU A 146 -14.93 6.80 -2.83
C LEU A 146 -15.91 5.85 -2.16
N ALA A 147 -16.56 4.98 -2.94
CA ALA A 147 -17.29 3.84 -2.42
C ALA A 147 -16.82 2.53 -3.07
N PHE A 148 -16.85 1.44 -2.32
CA PHE A 148 -16.57 0.11 -2.83
C PHE A 148 -17.27 -0.93 -1.95
N ASP A 149 -17.57 -2.08 -2.54
CA ASP A 149 -18.08 -3.24 -1.83
C ASP A 149 -16.91 -4.19 -1.52
N VAL A 150 -16.86 -4.72 -0.29
CA VAL A 150 -15.82 -5.64 0.16
C VAL A 150 -16.42 -6.90 0.76
N ASP A 151 -15.92 -8.06 0.33
CA ASP A 151 -16.05 -9.33 1.04
C ASP A 151 -14.67 -9.72 1.58
N LEU A 152 -14.55 -9.65 2.90
CA LEU A 152 -13.36 -10.03 3.66
C LEU A 152 -13.68 -11.10 4.71
N SER A 153 -14.77 -11.85 4.51
CA SER A 153 -15.31 -12.83 5.48
C SER A 153 -14.33 -13.96 5.84
N THR A 154 -13.33 -14.19 4.99
CA THR A 154 -12.25 -15.18 5.18
C THR A 154 -10.89 -14.56 5.54
N VAL A 155 -10.83 -13.24 5.72
CA VAL A 155 -9.63 -12.51 6.12
C VAL A 155 -9.61 -12.47 7.65
N GLU A 156 -8.89 -13.40 8.27
CA GLU A 156 -8.81 -13.52 9.73
C GLU A 156 -7.72 -12.61 10.36
N CYS A 157 -7.56 -12.70 11.68
CA CYS A 157 -6.49 -12.07 12.45
C CYS A 157 -5.10 -12.28 11.83
N GLY A 158 -4.24 -11.27 11.89
CA GLY A 158 -2.88 -11.31 11.35
C GLY A 158 -2.79 -11.03 9.84
N ILE A 159 -3.92 -10.99 9.13
CA ILE A 159 -3.99 -10.65 7.70
C ILE A 159 -4.47 -9.20 7.58
N ASN A 160 -3.86 -8.44 6.66
CA ASN A 160 -4.39 -7.15 6.24
C ASN A 160 -4.84 -7.23 4.78
N SER A 161 -6.13 -6.99 4.53
CA SER A 161 -6.66 -6.64 3.22
C SER A 161 -6.81 -5.14 3.12
N ALA A 162 -6.03 -4.51 2.23
CA ALA A 162 -5.95 -3.07 2.14
C ALA A 162 -6.45 -2.49 0.82
N LEU A 163 -7.10 -1.33 0.89
CA LEU A 163 -7.45 -0.47 -0.23
C LEU A 163 -7.07 0.97 0.14
N TYR A 164 -6.20 1.58 -0.64
CA TYR A 164 -5.52 2.83 -0.27
C TYR A 164 -5.04 3.62 -1.48
N PHE A 165 -4.61 4.85 -1.25
CA PHE A 165 -4.06 5.73 -2.27
C PHE A 165 -2.63 6.11 -1.95
N VAL A 166 -1.75 6.09 -2.96
CA VAL A 166 -0.35 6.51 -2.85
C VAL A 166 0.01 7.52 -3.94
N ALA A 167 0.85 8.48 -3.60
CA ALA A 167 1.29 9.54 -4.53
C ALA A 167 2.43 9.07 -5.47
N MET A 168 2.17 7.96 -6.17
CA MET A 168 3.02 7.41 -7.23
C MET A 168 2.92 8.25 -8.51
N ASP A 169 3.99 8.21 -9.32
CA ASP A 169 3.95 8.77 -10.68
C ASP A 169 3.04 7.91 -11.57
N ALA A 170 2.16 8.54 -12.34
CA ALA A 170 1.14 7.85 -13.12
C ALA A 170 1.73 6.92 -14.21
N ASP A 171 2.94 7.20 -14.70
CA ASP A 171 3.65 6.38 -15.69
C ASP A 171 4.59 5.33 -15.04
N GLY A 172 4.54 5.18 -13.71
CA GLY A 172 5.47 4.32 -12.96
C GLY A 172 6.90 4.86 -12.93
N GLY A 173 7.09 6.17 -13.15
CA GLY A 173 8.38 6.86 -13.06
C GLY A 173 9.19 6.86 -14.36
N VAL A 174 8.62 6.43 -15.50
CA VAL A 174 9.30 6.40 -16.81
C VAL A 174 9.81 7.78 -17.21
N SER A 175 8.99 8.83 -17.06
CA SER A 175 9.37 10.20 -17.38
C SER A 175 10.49 10.76 -16.50
N ARG A 176 10.61 10.27 -15.26
CA ARG A 176 11.64 10.71 -14.29
C ARG A 176 12.93 9.92 -14.39
N TYR A 177 12.84 8.66 -14.77
CA TYR A 177 13.97 7.73 -14.80
C TYR A 177 14.07 7.16 -16.22
N PRO A 178 14.77 7.84 -17.15
CA PRO A 178 14.80 7.45 -18.57
C PRO A 178 15.32 6.03 -18.86
N GLY A 179 16.02 5.42 -17.90
CA GLY A 179 16.43 4.02 -17.98
C GLY A 179 15.26 3.05 -17.81
N ASN A 180 14.23 3.40 -17.02
CA ASN A 180 13.05 2.58 -16.75
C ASN A 180 12.21 2.42 -18.02
N THR A 181 12.18 1.20 -18.56
CA THR A 181 11.42 0.87 -19.77
C THR A 181 10.21 -0.02 -19.50
N ALA A 182 10.04 -0.53 -18.28
CA ALA A 182 8.89 -1.33 -17.88
C ALA A 182 7.72 -0.45 -17.41
N GLY A 183 7.97 0.55 -16.56
CA GLY A 183 6.96 1.54 -16.15
C GLY A 183 5.68 0.96 -15.51
N ALA A 184 4.59 1.74 -15.58
CA ALA A 184 3.30 1.34 -15.02
C ALA A 184 2.73 0.05 -15.64
N GLU A 185 3.05 -0.26 -16.91
CA GLU A 185 2.65 -1.51 -17.57
C GLU A 185 3.15 -2.76 -16.82
N TYR A 186 4.22 -2.63 -16.03
CA TYR A 186 4.77 -3.72 -15.24
C TYR A 186 4.69 -3.46 -13.73
N GLY A 187 3.83 -2.54 -13.29
CA GLY A 187 3.61 -2.30 -11.86
C GLY A 187 4.81 -1.65 -11.14
N VAL A 188 5.62 -0.88 -11.86
CA VAL A 188 6.79 -0.17 -11.32
C VAL A 188 6.40 1.14 -10.63
N GLY A 189 7.23 1.58 -9.67
CA GLY A 189 7.18 2.94 -9.12
C GLY A 189 6.44 3.04 -7.79
N TYR A 190 6.17 1.90 -7.14
CA TYR A 190 5.52 1.87 -5.84
C TYR A 190 6.33 2.64 -4.79
N CYS A 191 5.60 3.40 -3.97
CA CYS A 191 6.07 4.10 -2.79
C CYS A 191 4.91 4.19 -1.80
N ASP A 192 5.22 4.41 -0.54
CA ASP A 192 4.23 4.78 0.48
C ASP A 192 4.93 5.58 1.61
N ALA A 193 4.20 5.95 2.65
CA ALA A 193 4.73 6.76 3.75
C ALA A 193 5.61 5.95 4.72
N SER A 194 5.61 4.62 4.57
CA SER A 194 6.59 3.72 5.19
C SER A 194 7.87 3.59 4.36
N CYS A 195 8.06 4.37 3.29
CA CYS A 195 9.34 4.42 2.57
C CYS A 195 9.93 3.00 2.28
N PRO A 196 9.18 2.09 1.65
CA PRO A 196 9.58 0.69 1.47
C PRO A 196 10.96 0.57 0.84
N ARG A 197 11.80 -0.22 1.50
CA ARG A 197 13.15 -0.61 1.05
C ARG A 197 13.19 -1.97 0.36
N SER A 198 12.04 -2.65 0.30
CA SER A 198 11.91 -4.01 -0.25
C SER A 198 11.68 -4.05 -1.75
N ALA A 199 11.52 -2.90 -2.42
CA ALA A 199 11.44 -2.88 -3.88
C ALA A 199 12.80 -3.24 -4.48
N ARG A 200 12.79 -4.19 -5.43
CA ARG A 200 14.02 -4.65 -6.13
C ARG A 200 14.63 -3.57 -7.00
N PHE A 201 13.82 -2.63 -7.48
CA PHE A 201 14.28 -1.44 -8.18
C PHE A 201 13.59 -0.20 -7.64
N ILE A 202 14.37 0.85 -7.40
CA ILE A 202 13.88 2.14 -6.90
C ILE A 202 14.60 3.24 -7.68
N GLY A 203 13.82 4.17 -8.24
CA GLY A 203 14.36 5.32 -8.98
C GLY A 203 15.28 4.95 -10.14
N GLY A 204 14.94 3.94 -10.93
CA GLY A 204 15.74 3.52 -12.07
C GLY A 204 17.00 2.72 -11.72
N LYS A 205 17.16 2.27 -10.47
CA LYS A 205 18.33 1.52 -10.01
C LYS A 205 17.94 0.24 -9.28
N ALA A 206 18.71 -0.82 -9.51
CA ALA A 206 18.60 -2.06 -8.75
C ALA A 206 19.00 -1.84 -7.29
N ASN A 207 18.20 -2.33 -6.35
CA ASN A 207 18.46 -2.22 -4.91
C ASN A 207 19.38 -3.37 -4.43
N TYR A 208 20.60 -3.41 -4.98
CA TYR A 208 21.49 -4.59 -4.90
C TYR A 208 22.18 -4.76 -3.54
N ASN A 209 22.51 -3.66 -2.85
CA ASN A 209 23.07 -3.72 -1.50
C ASN A 209 21.97 -4.16 -0.54
N TRP A 210 21.78 -5.47 -0.43
CA TRP A 210 20.56 -6.09 0.06
C TRP A 210 20.80 -6.92 1.32
N LEU A 211 19.84 -6.85 2.24
CA LEU A 211 19.74 -7.65 3.44
C LEU A 211 18.50 -8.54 3.33
N PRO A 212 18.66 -9.86 3.12
CA PRO A 212 17.55 -10.81 3.13
C PRO A 212 16.81 -10.81 4.48
N SER A 213 15.48 -10.94 4.45
CA SER A 213 14.69 -11.03 5.67
C SER A 213 14.90 -12.39 6.36
N GLU A 214 14.99 -12.37 7.69
CA GLU A 214 15.07 -13.59 8.51
C GLU A 214 13.71 -14.31 8.63
N THR A 215 12.61 -13.58 8.43
CA THR A 215 11.23 -14.10 8.63
C THR A 215 10.43 -14.19 7.34
N ASP A 216 10.90 -13.61 6.24
CA ASP A 216 10.26 -13.63 4.92
C ASP A 216 11.22 -14.15 3.85
N GLN A 217 10.93 -15.33 3.31
CA GLN A 217 11.77 -15.97 2.29
C GLN A 217 11.64 -15.33 0.90
N PHE A 218 10.76 -14.35 0.70
CA PHE A 218 10.55 -13.67 -0.58
C PHE A 218 10.97 -12.20 -0.58
N SER A 219 11.41 -11.69 0.58
CA SER A 219 11.64 -10.27 0.79
C SER A 219 12.90 -9.98 1.61
N GLY A 220 13.30 -8.74 1.57
CA GLY A 220 14.47 -8.20 2.23
C GLY A 220 14.46 -6.69 2.06
N THR A 221 15.57 -6.04 2.34
CA THR A 221 15.69 -4.58 2.22
C THR A 221 17.02 -4.20 1.60
N GLY A 222 17.01 -3.20 0.72
CA GLY A 222 18.25 -2.62 0.22
C GLY A 222 18.47 -1.17 0.65
N ASP A 223 19.55 -0.55 0.19
CA ASP A 223 19.96 0.81 0.58
C ASP A 223 19.00 1.93 0.12
N TYR A 224 18.22 1.69 -0.93
CA TYR A 224 17.23 2.63 -1.44
C TYR A 224 15.86 2.41 -0.78
N ALA A 225 15.14 3.51 -0.55
CA ALA A 225 13.77 3.56 -0.08
C ALA A 225 12.91 4.39 -1.05
N ALA A 226 11.67 3.95 -1.30
CA ALA A 226 10.71 4.66 -2.14
C ALA A 226 9.62 5.31 -1.28
N CYS A 227 9.68 6.62 -1.09
CA CYS A 227 8.81 7.36 -0.18
C CYS A 227 7.78 8.20 -0.95
N CYS A 228 6.54 8.26 -0.44
CA CYS A 228 5.55 9.25 -0.83
C CYS A 228 4.42 9.33 0.21
N ALA A 229 3.55 10.33 0.11
CA ALA A 229 2.36 10.40 0.95
C ALA A 229 1.38 9.27 0.61
N GLU A 230 0.64 8.85 1.63
CA GLU A 230 -0.27 7.71 1.59
C GLU A 230 -1.57 8.09 2.30
N PHE A 231 -2.70 7.70 1.73
CA PHE A 231 -3.97 7.69 2.44
C PHE A 231 -4.52 6.26 2.48
N ASP A 232 -4.53 5.68 3.66
CA ASP A 232 -5.13 4.39 3.91
C ASP A 232 -6.63 4.56 4.05
N VAL A 233 -7.38 4.24 3.00
CA VAL A 233 -8.85 4.24 3.09
C VAL A 233 -9.31 3.08 3.95
N TRP A 234 -8.67 1.94 3.80
CA TRP A 234 -9.12 0.70 4.40
C TRP A 234 -7.93 -0.21 4.64
N ASN A 235 -7.43 -0.26 5.88
CA ASN A 235 -6.64 -1.40 6.39
C ASN A 235 -7.60 -2.28 7.19
N SER A 236 -7.67 -3.57 6.93
CA SER A 236 -8.74 -4.38 7.53
C SER A 236 -8.50 -5.87 7.57
N ASN A 237 -9.30 -6.51 8.41
CA ASN A 237 -9.70 -7.91 8.30
C ASN A 237 -11.12 -8.06 8.86
N ALA A 238 -11.58 -9.30 9.09
CA ALA A 238 -12.92 -9.56 9.61
C ALA A 238 -13.12 -9.13 11.08
N HIS A 239 -12.07 -8.68 11.78
CA HIS A 239 -12.08 -8.40 13.22
C HIS A 239 -11.83 -6.94 13.57
N SER A 240 -11.06 -6.22 12.75
CA SER A 240 -10.84 -4.78 12.89
C SER A 240 -10.61 -4.11 11.54
N TYR A 241 -10.72 -2.80 11.52
CA TYR A 241 -10.35 -1.95 10.38
C TYR A 241 -9.75 -0.64 10.88
N SER A 242 -9.06 0.09 10.02
CA SER A 242 -8.68 1.49 10.22
C SER A 242 -8.58 2.24 8.91
N MET A 243 -8.80 3.54 8.97
CA MET A 243 -8.32 4.49 7.96
C MET A 243 -7.19 5.34 8.55
N ALA A 244 -6.26 5.81 7.73
CA ALA A 244 -5.13 6.61 8.20
C ALA A 244 -4.66 7.64 7.16
N ALA A 245 -4.42 8.86 7.62
CA ALA A 245 -3.76 9.91 6.84
C ALA A 245 -2.27 9.92 7.16
N LYS A 246 -1.42 9.63 6.17
CA LYS A 246 0.03 9.52 6.35
C LYS A 246 0.77 10.54 5.47
N THR A 247 1.38 11.52 6.12
CA THR A 247 2.05 12.64 5.44
C THR A 247 3.54 12.39 5.24
N CYS A 248 4.12 13.11 4.29
CA CYS A 248 5.56 13.33 4.21
C CYS A 248 5.87 14.79 4.51
N PRO A 249 7.14 15.16 4.73
CA PRO A 249 7.52 16.55 4.94
C PRO A 249 7.07 17.43 3.77
N PRO A 250 6.82 18.73 3.99
CA PRO A 250 6.41 19.64 2.93
C PRO A 250 7.34 19.58 1.71
N GLY A 251 6.76 19.49 0.51
CA GLY A 251 7.50 19.31 -0.75
C GLY A 251 8.02 17.89 -1.02
N LYS A 252 7.75 16.91 -0.14
CA LYS A 252 8.13 15.50 -0.30
C LYS A 252 6.93 14.54 -0.36
N SER A 253 5.72 15.05 -0.58
CA SER A 253 4.51 14.22 -0.65
C SER A 253 4.43 13.35 -1.92
N GLN A 254 5.10 13.73 -3.01
CA GLN A 254 5.20 12.91 -4.22
C GLN A 254 6.36 11.91 -4.11
N PHE A 255 6.38 10.91 -5.01
CA PHE A 255 7.46 9.92 -5.09
C PHE A 255 8.84 10.58 -4.99
N HIS A 256 9.65 10.12 -4.05
CA HIS A 256 11.05 10.46 -3.95
C HIS A 256 11.85 9.28 -3.42
N VAL A 257 13.11 9.23 -3.83
CA VAL A 257 14.06 8.22 -3.36
C VAL A 257 14.80 8.78 -2.15
N CYS A 258 14.94 7.95 -1.13
CA CYS A 258 15.87 8.16 -0.03
C CYS A 258 16.96 7.08 -0.10
N GLU A 259 18.22 7.43 0.14
CA GLU A 259 19.38 6.53 0.06
C GLU A 259 20.24 6.61 1.33
N GLY A 260 20.73 5.47 1.80
CA GLY A 260 21.99 5.40 2.57
C GLY A 260 22.00 5.99 3.99
N GLY A 261 20.87 6.03 4.70
CA GLY A 261 20.87 6.58 6.06
C GLY A 261 19.69 6.18 6.95
N ARG A 262 19.83 6.50 8.26
CA ARG A 262 18.74 6.40 9.25
C ARG A 262 17.50 7.20 8.84
N ASP A 263 17.68 8.30 8.12
CA ASP A 263 16.60 9.18 7.63
C ASP A 263 15.72 8.53 6.54
N CYS A 264 16.11 7.36 6.04
CA CYS A 264 15.36 6.54 5.09
C CYS A 264 14.73 5.30 5.72
N ASP A 265 15.04 5.01 6.99
CA ASP A 265 14.43 3.91 7.73
C ASP A 265 13.24 4.45 8.54
N PRO A 266 11.99 4.18 8.14
CA PRO A 266 10.81 4.62 8.87
C PRO A 266 10.69 3.96 10.26
N HIS A 267 11.49 2.93 10.54
CA HIS A 267 11.32 2.08 11.70
C HIS A 267 12.10 2.60 12.91
N TRP A 268 11.76 2.01 14.06
CA TRP A 268 12.33 2.34 15.35
C TRP A 268 13.82 2.06 15.37
N ASP A 269 14.63 3.09 15.66
CA ASP A 269 16.04 2.91 15.97
C ASP A 269 16.21 2.22 17.34
N SER A 270 17.44 1.83 17.67
CA SER A 270 17.78 1.21 18.96
C SER A 270 17.53 2.12 20.19
N GLY A 271 17.16 3.39 19.97
CA GLY A 271 16.72 4.34 20.99
C GLY A 271 15.20 4.54 21.00
N GLY A 272 14.43 3.73 20.28
CA GLY A 272 12.98 3.83 20.23
C GLY A 272 12.47 5.06 19.48
N ARG A 273 13.17 5.54 18.44
CA ARG A 273 12.71 6.67 17.59
C ARG A 273 12.59 6.26 16.13
N ARG A 274 11.48 6.65 15.50
CA ARG A 274 11.32 6.58 14.03
C ARG A 274 12.05 7.76 13.39
N VAL A 275 12.98 7.47 12.48
CA VAL A 275 13.89 8.48 11.91
C VAL A 275 13.52 8.85 10.48
N GLY A 276 12.85 7.94 9.75
CA GLY A 276 12.40 8.13 8.37
C GLY A 276 11.51 9.35 8.19
N SER A 277 11.73 10.12 7.11
CA SER A 277 11.16 11.47 6.98
C SER A 277 9.63 11.56 6.87
N CYS A 278 8.96 10.55 6.29
CA CYS A 278 7.51 10.47 6.25
C CYS A 278 6.89 9.97 7.57
N ASP A 279 5.58 10.00 7.66
CA ASP A 279 4.78 9.51 8.78
C ASP A 279 4.25 8.09 8.48
N PRO A 280 4.97 7.03 8.89
CA PRO A 280 4.52 5.66 8.66
C PRO A 280 3.33 5.23 9.54
N ASP A 281 3.09 5.92 10.66
CA ASP A 281 1.99 5.60 11.57
C ASP A 281 0.71 6.31 11.14
N GLY A 282 0.84 7.58 10.77
CA GLY A 282 -0.25 8.43 10.34
C GLY A 282 -1.20 8.80 11.47
N CYS A 283 -2.12 9.70 11.13
CA CYS A 283 -3.30 9.96 11.93
C CYS A 283 -4.37 8.91 11.58
N SER A 284 -4.49 7.88 12.41
CA SER A 284 -5.44 6.78 12.20
C SER A 284 -6.80 7.03 12.86
N TRP A 285 -7.85 6.41 12.34
CA TRP A 285 -9.17 6.36 12.96
C TRP A 285 -9.78 4.97 12.79
N SER A 286 -10.29 4.40 13.88
CA SER A 286 -11.10 3.17 13.85
C SER A 286 -12.09 3.10 15.01
N ALA A 287 -13.24 2.47 14.76
CA ALA A 287 -14.29 2.33 15.78
C ALA A 287 -13.80 1.56 17.01
N TYR A 288 -12.99 0.50 16.82
CA TYR A 288 -12.48 -0.31 17.93
C TYR A 288 -11.54 0.52 18.82
N ARG A 289 -10.55 1.20 18.23
CA ARG A 289 -9.56 2.00 18.96
C ARG A 289 -10.19 3.20 19.67
N THR A 290 -11.28 3.73 19.13
CA THR A 290 -12.09 4.77 19.79
C THR A 290 -13.15 4.22 20.75
N ALA A 291 -12.93 3.00 21.27
CA ALA A 291 -13.70 2.30 22.30
C ALA A 291 -15.15 1.88 21.91
N SER A 292 -15.42 1.66 20.63
CA SER A 292 -16.66 1.05 20.13
C SER A 292 -16.43 -0.38 19.64
N LYS A 293 -16.05 -1.27 20.57
CA LYS A 293 -15.63 -2.66 20.30
C LYS A 293 -16.70 -3.53 19.61
N GLU A 294 -17.99 -3.24 19.79
CA GLU A 294 -19.11 -4.01 19.23
C GLU A 294 -19.61 -3.53 17.85
N PHE A 295 -18.94 -2.55 17.25
CA PHE A 295 -19.41 -1.96 16.00
C PHE A 295 -19.09 -2.82 14.76
N TYR A 296 -17.89 -3.38 14.67
CA TYR A 296 -17.41 -4.05 13.47
C TYR A 296 -16.88 -5.44 13.80
N GLY A 297 -17.28 -6.44 13.02
CA GLY A 297 -16.80 -7.81 13.12
C GLY A 297 -17.90 -8.85 12.83
N LYS A 298 -17.57 -10.13 12.96
CA LYS A 298 -18.50 -11.23 12.64
C LYS A 298 -19.73 -11.17 13.55
N GLY A 299 -20.91 -10.97 12.95
CA GLY A 299 -22.19 -10.86 13.66
C GLY A 299 -22.42 -9.54 14.41
N LYS A 300 -21.59 -8.51 14.19
CA LYS A 300 -21.69 -7.18 14.82
C LYS A 300 -22.55 -6.22 13.99
N VAL A 301 -22.57 -4.93 14.35
CA VAL A 301 -23.37 -3.90 13.66
C VAL A 301 -23.03 -3.84 12.17
N VAL A 302 -21.74 -3.80 11.84
CA VAL A 302 -21.22 -4.14 10.51
C VAL A 302 -20.77 -5.59 10.56
N ASP A 303 -21.57 -6.49 10.00
CA ASP A 303 -21.35 -7.94 10.03
C ASP A 303 -20.35 -8.36 8.94
N THR A 304 -19.13 -8.68 9.34
CA THR A 304 -18.07 -9.06 8.41
C THR A 304 -18.18 -10.48 7.86
N ASN A 305 -19.21 -11.26 8.25
CA ASN A 305 -19.53 -12.52 7.56
C ASN A 305 -20.16 -12.31 6.17
N LYS A 306 -20.51 -11.07 5.83
CA LYS A 306 -21.17 -10.72 4.58
C LYS A 306 -20.43 -9.59 3.89
N THR A 307 -20.68 -9.44 2.60
CA THR A 307 -20.29 -8.25 1.85
C THR A 307 -20.97 -7.00 2.42
N PHE A 308 -20.26 -5.88 2.43
CA PHE A 308 -20.79 -4.55 2.75
C PHE A 308 -20.11 -3.49 1.89
N THR A 309 -20.74 -2.33 1.79
CA THR A 309 -20.17 -1.15 1.14
C THR A 309 -19.45 -0.27 2.17
N VAL A 310 -18.25 0.18 1.83
CA VAL A 310 -17.55 1.26 2.53
C VAL A 310 -17.68 2.53 1.69
N VAL A 311 -18.06 3.64 2.31
CA VAL A 311 -18.11 4.97 1.67
C VAL A 311 -17.22 5.92 2.45
N THR A 312 -16.27 6.55 1.77
CA THR A 312 -15.30 7.49 2.35
C THR A 312 -15.44 8.85 1.68
N ARG A 313 -15.60 9.92 2.47
CA ARG A 313 -15.71 11.30 1.99
C ARG A 313 -14.51 12.11 2.43
N PHE A 314 -13.87 12.78 1.48
CA PHE A 314 -12.67 13.59 1.71
C PHE A 314 -13.04 15.07 1.70
N GLU A 315 -13.52 15.59 2.83
CA GLU A 315 -13.84 17.01 3.00
C GLU A 315 -12.57 17.80 3.39
N GLU A 316 -12.60 19.13 3.20
CA GLU A 316 -11.49 20.00 3.61
C GLU A 316 -11.25 19.98 5.12
N SER A 317 -12.30 19.85 5.93
CA SER A 317 -12.21 19.84 7.39
C SER A 317 -11.98 18.46 7.99
N ARG A 318 -12.37 17.38 7.29
CA ARG A 318 -12.32 16.01 7.81
C ARG A 318 -12.39 14.94 6.72
N VAL A 319 -11.98 13.73 7.05
CA VAL A 319 -12.32 12.51 6.32
C VAL A 319 -13.14 11.62 7.22
N TYR A 320 -14.25 11.10 6.72
CA TYR A 320 -15.06 10.16 7.48
C TYR A 320 -15.64 9.08 6.59
N GLN A 321 -16.04 8.01 7.26
CA GLN A 321 -16.62 6.83 6.65
C GLN A 321 -18.03 6.57 7.18
N PHE A 322 -18.81 5.92 6.34
CA PHE A 322 -20.03 5.21 6.74
C PHE A 322 -20.14 3.93 5.91
N PHE A 323 -20.99 3.02 6.36
CA PHE A 323 -21.19 1.73 5.71
C PHE A 323 -22.59 1.61 5.13
N ILE A 324 -22.75 0.73 4.14
CA ILE A 324 -24.06 0.24 3.73
C ILE A 324 -24.04 -1.28 3.77
N GLN A 325 -24.95 -1.87 4.53
CA GLN A 325 -25.11 -3.32 4.60
C GLN A 325 -26.59 -3.69 4.62
N ASP A 326 -26.97 -4.72 3.87
CA ASP A 326 -28.37 -5.14 3.70
C ASP A 326 -29.30 -3.97 3.31
N GLY A 327 -28.78 -3.04 2.48
CA GLY A 327 -29.49 -1.86 1.99
C GLY A 327 -29.67 -0.73 3.01
N LYS A 328 -29.01 -0.80 4.18
CA LYS A 328 -29.14 0.22 5.24
C LYS A 328 -27.83 0.97 5.44
N LYS A 329 -27.91 2.29 5.54
CA LYS A 329 -26.81 3.12 6.02
C LYS A 329 -26.49 2.79 7.48
N ILE A 330 -25.20 2.66 7.78
CA ILE A 330 -24.67 2.47 9.12
C ILE A 330 -23.63 3.57 9.35
N ASP A 331 -23.99 4.55 10.16
CA ASP A 331 -23.06 5.59 10.58
C ASP A 331 -22.08 5.04 11.61
N VAL A 332 -20.86 5.54 11.50
CA VAL A 332 -19.75 5.19 12.37
C VAL A 332 -19.91 5.85 13.75
N PRO A 333 -19.64 5.14 14.86
CA PRO A 333 -19.84 5.67 16.20
C PRO A 333 -18.85 6.81 16.53
N LEU A 334 -19.31 7.75 17.37
CA LEU A 334 -18.45 8.81 17.89
C LEU A 334 -17.40 8.26 18.87
N PRO A 335 -16.21 8.90 18.95
CA PRO A 335 -15.19 8.52 19.92
C PRO A 335 -15.68 8.58 21.37
N ARG A 336 -15.41 7.53 22.15
CA ARG A 336 -15.87 7.41 23.54
C ARG A 336 -14.86 7.86 24.58
N TRP A 337 -13.57 7.81 24.27
CA TRP A 337 -12.53 8.31 25.17
C TRP A 337 -12.76 9.77 25.55
N GLU A 338 -12.41 10.12 26.78
CA GLU A 338 -12.34 11.49 27.24
C GLU A 338 -11.17 12.20 26.53
N GLY A 339 -11.32 13.48 26.23
CA GLY A 339 -10.31 14.26 25.50
C GLY A 339 -10.34 14.13 23.97
N LEU A 340 -11.01 13.11 23.40
CA LEU A 340 -11.22 13.02 21.96
C LEU A 340 -12.44 13.84 21.50
N PRO A 341 -12.41 14.40 20.27
CA PRO A 341 -13.55 15.11 19.68
C PRO A 341 -14.81 14.24 19.61
N LYS A 342 -15.98 14.89 19.69
CA LYS A 342 -17.28 14.24 19.50
C LYS A 342 -17.73 14.26 18.04
N GLU A 343 -16.79 13.97 17.15
CA GLU A 343 -16.98 13.84 15.72
C GLU A 343 -16.29 12.55 15.24
N ALA A 344 -16.94 11.81 14.33
CA ALA A 344 -16.34 10.62 13.74
C ALA A 344 -15.47 11.00 12.53
N GLY A 345 -14.32 10.35 12.41
CA GLY A 345 -13.39 10.52 11.31
C GLY A 345 -12.07 11.18 11.70
N ILE A 346 -11.23 11.38 10.69
CA ILE A 346 -9.94 12.05 10.78
C ILE A 346 -10.15 13.55 10.56
N SER A 347 -9.71 14.38 11.50
CA SER A 347 -9.68 15.84 11.40
C SER A 347 -8.42 16.36 12.09
N ALA A 348 -8.05 17.62 11.85
CA ALA A 348 -6.91 18.24 12.52
C ALA A 348 -6.98 18.09 14.05
N GLU A 349 -8.15 18.35 14.64
CA GLU A 349 -8.37 18.23 16.08
C GLU A 349 -8.29 16.76 16.54
N MET A 350 -8.88 15.82 15.81
CA MET A 350 -8.77 14.39 16.15
C MET A 350 -7.30 13.92 16.14
N CYS A 351 -6.51 14.36 15.16
CA CYS A 351 -5.09 14.01 15.06
C CYS A 351 -4.26 14.57 16.22
N GLU A 352 -4.50 15.81 16.63
CA GLU A 352 -3.84 16.42 17.80
C GLU A 352 -4.25 15.71 19.09
N LYS A 353 -5.55 15.48 19.31
CA LYS A 353 -6.04 14.90 20.56
C LYS A 353 -5.68 13.43 20.74
N GLN A 354 -5.65 12.64 19.65
CA GLN A 354 -5.27 11.23 19.76
C GLN A 354 -3.80 11.05 20.17
N THR A 355 -2.90 11.89 19.68
CA THR A 355 -1.46 11.78 20.01
C THR A 355 -1.19 12.11 21.47
N ILE A 356 -1.93 13.08 22.03
CA ILE A 356 -1.90 13.40 23.46
C ILE A 356 -2.47 12.24 24.28
N LEU A 357 -3.66 11.74 23.93
CA LEU A 357 -4.34 10.68 24.70
C LEU A 357 -3.54 9.37 24.72
N PHE A 358 -3.05 8.94 23.56
CA PHE A 358 -2.33 7.67 23.42
C PHE A 358 -0.82 7.80 23.64
N ASN A 359 -0.35 9.00 24.02
CA ASN A 359 1.07 9.30 24.20
C ASN A 359 1.92 8.90 22.98
N GLU A 360 1.40 9.23 21.79
CA GLU A 360 2.03 8.96 20.50
C GLU A 360 2.71 10.22 19.95
N ARG A 361 3.65 10.03 19.04
CA ARG A 361 4.36 11.14 18.39
C ARG A 361 3.45 11.80 17.35
N ASP A 362 3.28 13.12 17.45
CA ASP A 362 2.52 13.90 16.47
C ASP A 362 3.34 14.23 15.21
N ARG A 363 3.54 13.22 14.37
CA ARG A 363 4.31 13.35 13.14
C ARG A 363 3.57 14.09 12.04
N LEU A 364 2.23 14.10 12.08
CA LEU A 364 1.41 14.94 11.22
C LEU A 364 1.78 16.42 11.39
N SER A 365 1.83 16.92 12.63
CA SER A 365 2.25 18.29 12.92
C SER A 365 3.70 18.57 12.52
N GLU A 366 4.61 17.62 12.78
CA GLU A 366 6.02 17.72 12.34
C GLU A 366 6.16 17.85 10.81
N ASN A 367 5.25 17.22 10.06
CA ASN A 367 5.23 17.20 8.59
C ASN A 367 4.39 18.33 7.96
N GLY A 368 4.09 19.39 8.71
CA GLY A 368 3.36 20.56 8.20
C GLY A 368 1.85 20.54 8.48
N GLY A 369 1.39 19.62 9.33
CA GLY A 369 0.02 19.58 9.85
C GLY A 369 -1.04 19.30 8.78
N TRP A 370 -2.27 19.73 9.07
CA TRP A 370 -3.43 19.51 8.20
C TRP A 370 -3.27 20.12 6.80
N SER A 371 -2.52 21.22 6.67
CA SER A 371 -2.22 21.83 5.37
C SER A 371 -1.40 20.90 4.47
N SER A 372 -0.41 20.18 5.02
CA SER A 372 0.36 19.17 4.29
C SER A 372 -0.50 17.99 3.86
N TYR A 373 -1.44 17.60 4.73
CA TYR A 373 -2.46 16.61 4.39
C TYR A 373 -3.32 17.05 3.19
N LEU A 374 -3.91 18.25 3.24
CA LEU A 374 -4.73 18.81 2.15
C LEU A 374 -3.94 18.97 0.85
N GLU A 375 -2.65 19.31 0.94
CA GLU A 375 -1.77 19.41 -0.22
C GLU A 375 -1.66 18.09 -0.98
N TYR A 376 -1.48 16.95 -0.31
CA TYR A 376 -1.27 15.69 -1.02
C TYR A 376 -2.60 15.07 -1.50
N ILE A 377 -3.68 15.17 -0.73
CA ILE A 377 -4.99 14.63 -1.16
C ILE A 377 -5.65 15.45 -2.28
N SER A 378 -5.18 16.68 -2.53
CA SER A 378 -5.58 17.49 -3.69
C SER A 378 -4.77 17.18 -4.95
N ARG A 379 -3.75 16.33 -4.86
CA ARG A 379 -2.94 15.88 -6.01
C ARG A 379 -3.44 14.54 -6.56
N PRO A 380 -3.07 14.18 -7.80
CA PRO A 380 -3.36 12.87 -8.35
C PRO A 380 -2.66 11.76 -7.55
N MET A 381 -3.41 10.76 -7.10
CA MET A 381 -2.91 9.58 -6.38
C MET A 381 -3.41 8.29 -7.03
N VAL A 382 -2.65 7.20 -6.93
CA VAL A 382 -2.97 5.90 -7.53
C VAL A 382 -3.73 5.02 -6.54
N LEU A 383 -4.86 4.45 -6.98
CA LEU A 383 -5.63 3.48 -6.20
C LEU A 383 -4.89 2.14 -6.16
N THR A 384 -4.66 1.64 -4.95
CA THR A 384 -3.95 0.40 -4.67
C THR A 384 -4.83 -0.56 -3.88
N MET A 385 -4.80 -1.84 -4.25
CA MET A 385 -5.50 -2.92 -3.56
C MET A 385 -4.51 -4.03 -3.23
N SER A 386 -4.53 -4.53 -2.00
CA SER A 386 -3.59 -5.56 -1.55
C SER A 386 -4.18 -6.53 -0.53
N ILE A 387 -3.47 -7.64 -0.35
CA ILE A 387 -3.63 -8.56 0.78
C ILE A 387 -2.25 -9.01 1.22
N ASN A 388 -1.95 -8.99 2.51
CA ASN A 388 -0.65 -9.38 3.04
C ASN A 388 -0.72 -9.89 4.49
N VAL A 389 0.43 -10.35 4.97
CA VAL A 389 0.75 -10.57 6.38
C VAL A 389 1.94 -9.70 6.76
N ASP A 390 2.00 -9.30 8.02
CA ASP A 390 3.02 -8.38 8.52
C ASP A 390 4.11 -9.15 9.28
N HIS A 391 5.29 -9.26 8.67
CA HIS A 391 6.45 -9.94 9.23
C HIS A 391 7.19 -9.16 10.32
N ARG A 392 6.78 -7.92 10.63
CA ARG A 392 7.43 -7.05 11.62
C ARG A 392 6.63 -6.91 12.90
N ALA A 393 5.33 -6.65 12.80
CA ALA A 393 4.47 -6.39 13.94
C ALA A 393 3.25 -7.32 13.99
N TYR A 394 3.21 -8.37 13.16
CA TYR A 394 2.17 -9.40 13.17
C TYR A 394 0.76 -8.80 13.07
N ASN A 395 0.62 -7.67 12.37
CA ASN A 395 -0.64 -6.95 12.19
C ASN A 395 -1.30 -6.46 13.50
N LEU A 396 -0.59 -6.53 14.63
CA LEU A 396 -1.14 -6.20 15.96
C LEU A 396 -1.51 -4.71 16.07
N TRP A 397 -0.86 -3.86 15.27
CA TRP A 397 -1.18 -2.44 15.15
C TRP A 397 -2.59 -2.19 14.56
N LEU A 398 -3.19 -3.20 13.93
CA LEU A 398 -4.54 -3.16 13.36
C LEU A 398 -5.56 -3.94 14.21
N ASP A 399 -5.23 -5.18 14.61
CA ASP A 399 -6.22 -6.12 15.13
C ASP A 399 -5.90 -6.69 16.53
N GLY A 400 -4.76 -6.30 17.09
CA GLY A 400 -4.20 -6.83 18.34
C GLY A 400 -4.16 -5.79 19.47
N SER A 401 -3.26 -6.02 20.43
CA SER A 401 -2.77 -5.01 21.37
C SER A 401 -1.38 -4.56 20.91
N TYR A 402 -1.16 -3.27 20.74
CA TYR A 402 0.10 -2.75 20.22
C TYR A 402 0.49 -1.38 20.79
N PRO A 403 1.76 -1.17 21.18
CA PRO A 403 2.86 -2.15 21.17
C PRO A 403 2.66 -3.31 22.16
N LEU A 404 3.32 -4.45 21.90
CA LEU A 404 3.37 -5.55 22.86
C LEU A 404 4.04 -5.07 24.15
N GLY A 405 3.48 -5.46 25.30
CA GLY A 405 3.99 -5.02 26.60
C GLY A 405 3.67 -3.56 26.96
N GLY A 406 2.66 -2.96 26.32
CA GLY A 406 2.06 -1.70 26.77
C GLY A 406 1.62 -1.75 28.24
N ASP A 407 1.35 -0.59 28.83
CA ASP A 407 1.03 -0.47 30.25
C ASP A 407 -0.15 -1.35 30.66
N ALA A 408 0.13 -2.34 31.51
CA ALA A 408 -0.85 -3.29 32.02
C ALA A 408 -1.91 -2.62 32.92
N ALA A 409 -1.66 -1.40 33.41
CA ALA A 409 -2.65 -0.60 34.14
C ALA A 409 -3.72 -0.01 33.21
N GLU A 410 -3.41 0.20 31.92
CA GLU A 410 -4.29 0.82 30.93
C GLU A 410 -4.41 -0.02 29.65
N PRO A 411 -4.77 -1.31 29.74
CA PRO A 411 -4.72 -2.23 28.61
C PRO A 411 -5.60 -1.80 27.44
N ASP A 412 -6.74 -1.15 27.73
CA ASP A 412 -7.69 -0.66 26.74
C ASP A 412 -7.11 0.42 25.80
N LEU A 413 -6.10 1.19 26.23
CA LEU A 413 -5.47 2.22 25.39
C LEU A 413 -4.63 1.63 24.25
N TYR A 414 -4.15 0.39 24.42
CA TYR A 414 -3.30 -0.29 23.46
C TYR A 414 -4.08 -1.23 22.52
N GLU A 415 -5.38 -1.46 22.78
CA GLU A 415 -6.18 -2.35 21.95
C GLU A 415 -6.62 -1.70 20.64
N ARG A 416 -6.34 -2.39 19.54
CA ARG A 416 -6.76 -2.02 18.18
C ARG A 416 -7.74 -3.03 17.57
N GLY A 417 -7.80 -4.24 18.13
CA GLY A 417 -8.82 -5.23 17.83
C GLY A 417 -8.82 -6.40 18.84
N PRO A 418 -9.68 -7.41 18.60
CA PRO A 418 -9.92 -8.50 19.53
C PRO A 418 -8.94 -9.69 19.38
N CYS A 419 -8.00 -9.66 18.43
CA CYS A 419 -7.15 -10.82 18.11
C CYS A 419 -6.15 -11.11 19.24
N ARG A 420 -6.31 -12.28 19.87
CA ARG A 420 -5.49 -12.80 20.97
C ARG A 420 -5.53 -14.34 20.92
N PRO A 421 -4.48 -15.05 21.36
CA PRO A 421 -3.16 -14.53 21.75
C PRO A 421 -2.40 -13.95 20.54
N TRP A 422 -1.34 -13.16 20.76
CA TRP A 422 -0.67 -12.43 19.67
C TRP A 422 0.15 -13.36 18.77
N GLU A 423 0.58 -14.50 19.30
CA GLU A 423 1.32 -15.57 18.62
C GLU A 423 0.53 -16.15 17.44
N ASP A 424 -0.80 -16.14 17.52
CA ASP A 424 -1.66 -16.61 16.42
C ASP A 424 -1.60 -15.71 15.19
N ASN A 425 -1.09 -14.48 15.33
CA ASN A 425 -0.87 -13.55 14.24
C ASN A 425 0.51 -13.71 13.57
N GLU A 426 1.39 -14.60 14.05
CA GLU A 426 2.68 -14.83 13.40
C GLU A 426 2.47 -15.27 11.94
N PRO A 427 3.20 -14.69 10.95
CA PRO A 427 2.94 -14.91 9.53
C PRO A 427 2.87 -16.39 9.11
N ALA A 428 3.76 -17.23 9.65
CA ALA A 428 3.77 -18.66 9.36
C ALA A 428 2.52 -19.38 9.90
N VAL A 429 2.07 -19.01 11.11
CA VAL A 429 0.85 -19.53 11.73
C VAL A 429 -0.38 -19.09 10.94
N VAL A 430 -0.47 -17.80 10.62
CA VAL A 430 -1.56 -17.21 9.84
C VAL A 430 -1.69 -17.88 8.47
N GLN A 431 -0.58 -18.02 7.74
CA GLN A 431 -0.58 -18.66 6.42
C GLN A 431 -1.00 -20.13 6.48
N SER A 432 -0.53 -20.85 7.50
CA SER A 432 -0.89 -22.26 7.71
C SER A 432 -2.36 -22.46 8.05
N ASN A 433 -2.91 -21.60 8.92
CA ASN A 433 -4.28 -21.71 9.41
C ASN A 433 -5.31 -21.15 8.43
N ASN A 434 -4.90 -20.24 7.53
CA ASN A 434 -5.80 -19.54 6.62
C ASN A 434 -5.45 -19.74 5.13
N PRO A 435 -5.28 -20.99 4.64
CA PRO A 435 -4.80 -21.25 3.27
C PRO A 435 -5.81 -20.86 2.17
N ARG A 436 -7.02 -20.48 2.57
CA ARG A 436 -8.09 -20.02 1.67
C ARG A 436 -8.45 -18.55 1.84
N ALA A 437 -7.72 -17.82 2.70
CA ALA A 437 -7.98 -16.41 2.92
C ALA A 437 -7.90 -15.65 1.61
N LYS A 438 -8.94 -14.86 1.35
CA LYS A 438 -9.00 -13.94 0.23
C LYS A 438 -9.87 -12.74 0.59
N VAL A 439 -9.55 -11.62 -0.02
CA VAL A 439 -10.44 -10.47 -0.08
C VAL A 439 -11.01 -10.34 -1.47
N THR A 440 -12.26 -9.89 -1.58
CA THR A 440 -12.88 -9.50 -2.85
C THR A 440 -13.25 -8.03 -2.78
N TRP A 441 -12.67 -7.22 -3.66
CA TRP A 441 -13.02 -5.83 -3.89
C TRP A 441 -13.96 -5.75 -5.08
N SER A 442 -15.03 -4.98 -4.99
CA SER A 442 -15.98 -4.85 -6.08
C SER A 442 -16.71 -3.52 -6.09
N ASN A 443 -17.40 -3.22 -7.20
CA ASN A 443 -18.32 -2.09 -7.30
C ASN A 443 -17.67 -0.76 -6.87
N ILE A 444 -16.43 -0.53 -7.33
CA ILE A 444 -15.67 0.69 -7.04
C ILE A 444 -16.35 1.86 -7.75
N ARG A 445 -16.63 2.93 -6.99
CA ARG A 445 -17.34 4.13 -7.43
C ARG A 445 -16.60 5.36 -6.92
N PHE A 446 -16.39 6.34 -7.78
CA PHE A 446 -15.70 7.58 -7.42
C PHE A 446 -16.36 8.80 -8.07
N GLY A 447 -16.55 9.87 -7.30
CA GLY A 447 -17.15 11.11 -7.79
C GLY A 447 -17.26 12.18 -6.71
N PRO A 448 -17.95 13.30 -6.96
CA PRO A 448 -18.22 14.32 -5.96
C PRO A 448 -18.92 13.73 -4.72
N ILE A 449 -18.74 14.37 -3.56
CA ILE A 449 -19.39 13.94 -2.31
C ILE A 449 -20.91 13.76 -2.48
N GLY A 450 -21.43 12.61 -2.08
CA GLY A 450 -22.84 12.26 -2.20
C GLY A 450 -23.26 11.69 -3.56
N SER A 451 -22.32 11.39 -4.46
CA SER A 451 -22.66 10.85 -5.79
C SER A 451 -22.63 9.32 -5.88
N THR A 452 -21.90 8.63 -5.01
CA THR A 452 -21.56 7.21 -5.23
C THR A 452 -22.58 6.20 -4.67
N VAL A 453 -23.51 6.66 -3.85
CA VAL A 453 -24.51 5.82 -3.16
C VAL A 453 -25.83 6.55 -3.04
N LYS A 454 -26.93 5.78 -3.09
CA LYS A 454 -28.25 6.23 -2.64
C LYS A 454 -28.41 5.79 -1.19
N VAL A 455 -28.65 6.74 -0.29
CA VAL A 455 -28.59 6.51 1.16
C VAL A 455 -29.93 6.81 1.81
#